data_AF-A0A8C1NF76-F1
#
_entry.id   AF-A0A8C1NF76-F1
#
_cell.length_a   1.000
_cell.length_b   1.000
_cell.length_c   1.000
_cell.angle_alpha   90.00
_cell.angle_beta   90.00
_cell.angle_gamma   90.00
#
_symmetry.space_group_name_H-M   'P 1'
#
loop_
_entity.id
_entity.type
_entity.pdbx_description
1 polymer ?
#
loop_
_entity_poly.entity_id
_entity_poly.type
_entity_poly.pdbx_seq_one_letter_code
_entity_poly.pdbx_strand_id
1 'polypeptide(L)'
;NSYFVTPLTSGVDTVSDCKSILYYVPDNVQGPGCDLDPSAVTLPGCSCRAQSCLLNSCPCLRFGQTFDSVGRLNQQQEDGSYSRPVFDCNNRVVQKGVEVRLGVFSTKDRGWGVEALERLPCGRFLCEYAGEVIGSHEARHRQLSQTPLDMNYIIAVLENSRGDRVTQTFVDPMIVGNVGRFINHSCQPNLLMVSIRVHSLLPRLALFANRDIERYKELTFDYAGGQNGNTNALKWDKAPTGTHTGPDADKIPLRKVFHWGFKLHNS
;
A
#
# COMPACT_ATOMS: atom_id res chain seq x y z
N ASN A 1 23.30 17.57 9.57
CA ASN A 1 21.90 17.72 9.12
C ASN A 1 21.54 16.65 8.09
N SER A 2 21.52 15.39 8.51
CA SER A 2 21.11 14.28 7.67
C SER A 2 20.37 13.32 8.60
N TYR A 3 19.05 13.46 8.66
CA TYR A 3 18.20 12.70 9.56
C TYR A 3 18.20 11.25 9.10
N PHE A 4 18.75 10.37 9.93
CA PHE A 4 18.37 8.97 9.93
C PHE A 4 16.84 8.92 10.04
N VAL A 5 16.16 8.04 9.30
CA VAL A 5 14.85 7.59 9.79
C VAL A 5 15.14 6.71 11.01
N THR A 6 15.48 7.36 12.13
CA THR A 6 15.13 6.86 13.45
C THR A 6 13.61 6.67 13.44
N PRO A 7 13.07 5.60 14.04
CA PRO A 7 11.66 5.61 14.41
C PRO A 7 11.40 6.94 15.07
N LEU A 8 10.39 7.70 14.62
CA LEU A 8 9.95 8.87 15.37
C LEU A 8 9.61 8.35 16.77
N THR A 9 10.53 8.57 17.72
CA THR A 9 10.48 7.98 19.06
C THR A 9 9.31 8.63 19.77
N SER A 10 8.14 7.97 19.79
CA SER A 10 7.01 8.22 20.71
C SER A 10 6.89 9.66 21.23
N GLY A 11 6.89 10.62 20.32
CA GLY A 11 7.10 12.02 20.61
C GLY A 11 6.49 12.83 19.48
N VAL A 12 5.67 13.79 19.84
CA VAL A 12 4.98 14.68 18.90
C VAL A 12 6.02 15.58 18.24
N ASP A 13 6.63 15.12 17.16
CA ASP A 13 7.57 15.92 16.40
C ASP A 13 6.81 16.83 15.43
N THR A 14 6.77 18.11 15.77
CA THR A 14 6.37 19.17 14.84
C THR A 14 7.48 19.37 13.82
N VAL A 15 7.39 18.72 12.67
CA VAL A 15 8.12 19.16 11.47
C VAL A 15 7.61 20.56 11.16
N SER A 16 8.44 21.59 11.37
CA SER A 16 8.04 22.99 11.50
C SER A 16 7.31 23.62 10.29
N ASP A 17 7.15 22.90 9.18
CA ASP A 17 6.41 23.31 7.99
C ASP A 17 5.20 22.41 7.64
N CYS A 18 4.95 21.34 8.40
CA CYS A 18 3.71 20.56 8.30
C CYS A 18 2.69 21.11 9.29
N LYS A 19 1.68 21.84 8.81
CA LYS A 19 0.49 22.22 9.58
C LYS A 19 -0.30 21.02 10.16
N SER A 20 0.11 19.79 9.90
CA SER A 20 -0.51 18.56 10.35
C SER A 20 0.35 17.86 11.39
N ILE A 21 -0.21 17.65 12.58
CA ILE A 21 0.34 16.70 13.57
C ILE A 21 0.36 15.30 12.92
N LEU A 22 1.52 14.65 12.91
CA LEU A 22 1.69 13.25 12.50
C LEU A 22 2.01 12.39 13.72
N TYR A 23 1.18 11.39 13.98
CA TYR A 23 1.47 10.32 14.93
C TYR A 23 2.08 9.14 14.17
N TYR A 24 3.36 8.88 14.41
CA TYR A 24 4.06 7.84 13.69
C TYR A 24 3.66 6.45 14.18
N VAL A 25 3.26 5.59 13.25
CA VAL A 25 3.06 4.16 13.47
C VAL A 25 3.82 3.39 12.39
N PRO A 26 4.48 2.26 12.71
CA PRO A 26 5.16 1.45 11.69
C PRO A 26 4.17 0.64 10.84
N ASP A 27 3.02 0.27 11.43
CA ASP A 27 2.03 -0.65 10.90
C ASP A 27 0.64 0.00 10.85
N ASN A 28 -0.29 -0.65 10.16
CA ASN A 28 -1.70 -0.25 10.12
C ASN A 28 -2.33 -0.29 11.51
N VAL A 29 -3.16 0.71 11.82
CA VAL A 29 -3.99 0.76 13.03
C VAL A 29 -5.47 0.81 12.67
N GLN A 30 -6.34 0.32 13.56
CA GLN A 30 -7.78 0.43 13.35
C GLN A 30 -8.22 1.89 13.41
N GLY A 31 -8.94 2.34 12.39
CA GLY A 31 -9.54 3.67 12.32
C GLY A 31 -11.07 3.64 12.32
N PRO A 32 -11.73 4.82 12.26
CA PRO A 32 -13.18 4.91 12.33
C PRO A 32 -13.89 4.16 11.20
N GLY A 33 -14.95 3.43 11.55
CA GLY A 33 -15.78 2.67 10.61
C GLY A 33 -15.14 1.39 10.06
N CYS A 34 -13.96 0.99 10.55
CA CYS A 34 -13.38 -0.31 10.24
C CYS A 34 -13.71 -1.32 11.35
N ASP A 35 -14.44 -2.38 11.01
CA ASP A 35 -14.82 -3.43 11.96
C ASP A 35 -13.72 -4.50 12.18
N LEU A 36 -12.64 -4.42 11.38
CA LEU A 36 -11.53 -5.36 11.44
C LEU A 36 -10.33 -4.70 12.14
N ASP A 37 -9.82 -5.35 13.17
CA ASP A 37 -8.55 -4.98 13.77
C ASP A 37 -7.38 -5.44 12.86
N PRO A 38 -6.55 -4.52 12.33
CA PRO A 38 -5.40 -4.89 11.50
C PRO A 38 -4.38 -5.79 12.19
N SER A 39 -4.31 -5.75 13.53
CA SER A 39 -3.40 -6.57 14.35
C SER A 39 -3.96 -7.95 14.69
N ALA A 40 -5.26 -8.18 14.46
CA ALA A 40 -5.89 -9.45 14.76
C ALA A 40 -5.41 -10.56 13.81
N VAL A 41 -5.01 -11.69 14.41
CA VAL A 41 -4.64 -12.89 13.67
C VAL A 41 -5.91 -13.59 13.19
N THR A 42 -6.28 -13.36 11.94
CA THR A 42 -7.44 -13.97 11.26
C THR A 42 -7.04 -15.02 10.23
N LEU A 43 -5.75 -15.10 9.89
CA LEU A 43 -5.18 -16.11 9.00
C LEU A 43 -4.36 -17.11 9.83
N PRO A 44 -4.68 -18.43 9.77
CA PRO A 44 -4.00 -19.44 10.57
C PRO A 44 -2.54 -19.70 10.16
N GLY A 45 -2.09 -19.13 9.04
CA GLY A 45 -0.74 -19.33 8.52
C GLY A 45 -0.51 -20.77 8.03
N CYS A 46 0.72 -21.26 8.16
CA CYS A 46 1.07 -22.66 7.89
C CYS A 46 1.77 -23.29 9.09
N SER A 47 1.79 -24.62 9.13
CA SER A 47 2.53 -25.40 10.11
C SER A 47 3.98 -25.71 9.70
N CYS A 48 4.50 -25.05 8.65
CA CYS A 48 5.89 -25.24 8.22
C CYS A 48 6.85 -24.71 9.29
N ARG A 49 8.00 -25.38 9.48
CA ARG A 49 9.06 -24.90 10.36
C ARG A 49 9.70 -23.63 9.77
N ALA A 50 10.27 -22.78 10.62
CA ALA A 50 10.95 -21.57 10.18
C ALA A 50 11.95 -21.91 9.06
N GLN A 51 11.88 -21.19 7.94
CA GLN A 51 12.69 -21.38 6.71
C GLN A 51 12.38 -22.63 5.85
N SER A 52 11.31 -23.39 6.14
CA SER A 52 10.99 -24.62 5.41
C SER A 52 9.73 -24.52 4.52
N CYS A 53 9.25 -23.31 4.20
CA CYS A 53 8.15 -23.15 3.27
C CYS A 53 8.63 -23.46 1.85
N LEU A 54 8.31 -24.66 1.36
CA LEU A 54 8.62 -25.07 0.00
C LEU A 54 7.40 -24.86 -0.90
N LEU A 55 7.65 -24.50 -2.17
CA LEU A 55 6.62 -24.17 -3.16
C LEU A 55 5.52 -25.25 -3.26
N ASN A 56 5.91 -26.52 -3.20
CA ASN A 56 5.00 -27.65 -3.41
C ASN A 56 4.34 -28.18 -2.13
N SER A 57 4.65 -27.64 -0.95
CA SER A 57 4.15 -28.17 0.33
C SER A 57 3.57 -27.13 1.27
N CYS A 58 3.86 -25.84 1.07
CA CYS A 58 3.37 -24.78 1.93
C CYS A 58 2.06 -24.16 1.38
N PRO A 59 0.96 -24.19 2.15
CA PRO A 59 -0.29 -23.53 1.76
C PRO A 59 -0.16 -22.02 1.48
N CYS A 60 0.84 -21.35 2.06
CA CYS A 60 1.09 -19.92 1.83
C CYS A 60 1.72 -19.64 0.46
N LEU A 61 2.40 -20.63 -0.13
CA LEU A 61 3.06 -20.50 -1.43
C LEU A 61 2.23 -21.07 -2.59
N ARG A 62 0.93 -21.32 -2.37
CA ARG A 62 0.00 -21.85 -3.39
C ARG A 62 -0.08 -20.99 -4.66
N PHE A 63 0.32 -19.72 -4.59
CA PHE A 63 0.33 -18.80 -5.72
C PHE A 63 1.73 -18.52 -6.28
N GLY A 64 2.73 -19.30 -5.89
CA GLY A 64 4.13 -19.09 -6.27
C GLY A 64 4.99 -18.61 -5.11
N GLN A 65 6.30 -18.63 -5.34
CA GLN A 65 7.25 -18.04 -4.42
C GLN A 65 7.33 -16.53 -4.67
N THR A 66 6.87 -15.73 -3.72
CA THR A 66 6.89 -14.26 -3.82
C THR A 66 8.28 -13.67 -3.70
N PHE A 67 9.11 -14.22 -2.81
CA PHE A 67 10.43 -13.69 -2.50
C PHE A 67 11.53 -14.69 -2.83
N ASP A 68 12.63 -14.21 -3.41
CA ASP A 68 13.84 -15.00 -3.60
C ASP A 68 14.52 -15.36 -2.26
N SER A 69 15.62 -16.10 -2.32
CA SER A 69 16.37 -16.54 -1.14
C SER A 69 16.98 -15.40 -0.31
N VAL A 70 17.09 -14.20 -0.87
CA VAL A 70 17.61 -13.01 -0.19
C VAL A 70 16.49 -12.01 0.17
N GLY A 71 15.23 -12.40 -0.01
CA GLY A 71 14.07 -11.59 0.38
C GLY A 71 13.67 -10.50 -0.61
N ARG A 72 14.06 -10.60 -1.88
CA ARG A 72 13.62 -9.68 -2.94
C ARG A 72 12.37 -10.19 -3.62
N LEU A 73 11.49 -9.28 -3.99
CA LEU A 73 10.28 -9.58 -4.73
C LEU A 73 10.63 -10.15 -6.12
N ASN A 74 10.11 -11.34 -6.41
CA ASN A 74 10.21 -11.96 -7.74
C ASN A 74 9.29 -11.20 -8.71
N GLN A 75 9.87 -10.56 -9.72
CA GLN A 75 9.14 -9.77 -10.71
C GLN A 75 8.37 -10.62 -11.75
N GLN A 76 8.45 -11.95 -11.68
CA GLN A 76 7.72 -12.85 -12.56
C GLN A 76 6.22 -12.93 -12.17
N GLN A 77 5.49 -11.84 -12.42
CA GLN A 77 4.04 -11.86 -12.57
C GLN A 77 3.70 -11.78 -14.06
N GLU A 78 4.06 -12.82 -14.81
CA GLU A 78 3.45 -13.09 -16.12
C GLU A 78 2.17 -13.87 -15.87
N ASP A 79 1.04 -13.16 -15.73
CA ASP A 79 -0.19 -13.41 -16.51
C ASP A 79 -1.31 -12.44 -16.06
N GLY A 80 -1.66 -11.50 -16.93
CA GLY A 80 -2.97 -10.84 -17.07
C GLY A 80 -3.74 -10.30 -15.84
N SER A 81 -3.80 -8.97 -15.78
CA SER A 81 -4.87 -8.12 -15.19
C SER A 81 -4.83 -7.79 -13.69
N TYR A 82 -4.35 -8.64 -12.78
CA TYR A 82 -4.30 -8.33 -11.34
C TYR A 82 -3.09 -8.95 -10.61
N SER A 83 -2.54 -8.25 -9.61
CA SER A 83 -1.55 -8.84 -8.70
C SER A 83 -2.19 -9.84 -7.74
N ARG A 84 -1.42 -10.89 -7.43
CA ARG A 84 -1.78 -11.99 -6.53
C ARG A 84 -1.47 -11.62 -5.08
N PRO A 85 -2.30 -12.05 -4.11
CA PRO A 85 -2.08 -11.84 -2.69
C PRO A 85 -0.89 -12.66 -2.25
N VAL A 86 0.01 -11.99 -1.57
CA VAL A 86 1.15 -12.62 -0.91
C VAL A 86 0.71 -13.05 0.47
N PHE A 87 0.90 -14.32 0.81
CA PHE A 87 0.74 -14.81 2.18
C PHE A 87 2.13 -14.99 2.80
N ASP A 88 2.54 -14.05 3.64
CA ASP A 88 3.84 -14.08 4.28
C ASP A 88 3.75 -14.81 5.63
N CYS A 89 3.91 -16.14 5.60
CA CYS A 89 3.81 -16.96 6.81
C CYS A 89 5.16 -17.40 7.37
N ASN A 90 6.28 -17.16 6.67
CA ASN A 90 7.65 -17.48 7.10
C ASN A 90 8.75 -16.80 6.27
N ASN A 91 8.45 -16.22 5.09
CA ASN A 91 9.38 -15.40 4.30
C ASN A 91 9.25 -13.94 4.74
N ARG A 92 9.51 -13.72 6.03
CA ARG A 92 9.23 -12.51 6.82
C ARG A 92 9.96 -11.27 6.30
N VAL A 93 9.69 -10.86 5.08
CA VAL A 93 10.34 -9.72 4.43
C VAL A 93 9.66 -8.46 4.91
N VAL A 94 8.34 -8.38 4.74
CA VAL A 94 7.55 -7.21 5.18
C VAL A 94 7.47 -7.16 6.70
N GLN A 95 7.31 -8.32 7.36
CA GLN A 95 7.17 -8.39 8.82
C GLN A 95 8.40 -7.94 9.60
N LYS A 96 9.58 -7.87 8.97
CA LYS A 96 10.80 -7.33 9.59
C LYS A 96 10.78 -5.80 9.69
N GLY A 97 9.85 -5.14 8.99
CA GLY A 97 9.79 -3.69 8.93
C GLY A 97 10.92 -3.08 8.10
N VAL A 98 11.16 -1.79 8.29
CA VAL A 98 12.12 -1.00 7.52
C VAL A 98 13.55 -1.37 7.94
N GLU A 99 14.28 -2.02 7.04
CA GLU A 99 15.70 -2.36 7.22
C GLU A 99 16.65 -1.49 6.37
N VAL A 100 16.09 -0.65 5.49
CA VAL A 100 16.86 0.20 4.58
C VAL A 100 16.93 1.64 5.11
N ARG A 101 17.99 2.36 4.75
CA ARG A 101 18.15 3.77 5.13
C ARG A 101 17.40 4.68 4.17
N LEU A 102 16.35 5.31 4.69
CA LEU A 102 15.54 6.31 4.00
C LEU A 102 15.78 7.68 4.60
N GLY A 103 15.57 8.74 3.82
CA GLY A 103 15.64 10.13 4.27
C GLY A 103 14.42 10.91 3.79
N VAL A 104 13.81 11.70 4.68
CA VAL A 104 12.73 12.64 4.32
C VAL A 104 13.37 13.98 3.97
N PHE A 105 13.05 14.54 2.82
CA PHE A 105 13.65 15.78 2.31
C PHE A 105 12.59 16.70 1.70
N SER A 106 12.87 18.00 1.66
CA SER A 106 12.01 18.97 1.00
C SER A 106 12.28 18.97 -0.51
N THR A 107 11.23 18.77 -1.30
CA THR A 107 11.29 18.87 -2.77
C THR A 107 11.12 20.33 -3.20
N LYS A 108 11.41 20.62 -4.48
CA LYS A 108 11.30 21.98 -5.00
C LYS A 108 9.87 22.48 -5.12
N ASP A 109 8.92 21.59 -5.39
CA ASP A 109 7.57 21.93 -5.87
C ASP A 109 6.45 20.97 -5.41
N ARG A 110 6.79 19.86 -4.74
CA ARG A 110 5.83 18.79 -4.35
C ARG A 110 5.72 18.60 -2.83
N GLY A 111 6.25 19.53 -2.05
CA GLY A 111 6.32 19.43 -0.59
C GLY A 111 7.43 18.47 -0.15
N TRP A 112 7.13 17.58 0.79
CA TRP A 112 8.10 16.59 1.28
C TRP A 112 8.19 15.37 0.35
N GLY A 113 9.36 14.77 0.28
CA GLY A 113 9.65 13.54 -0.46
C GLY A 113 10.48 12.58 0.39
N VAL A 114 10.67 11.37 -0.12
CA VAL A 114 11.58 10.37 0.47
C VAL A 114 12.68 10.05 -0.53
N GLU A 115 13.91 9.94 -0.05
CA GLU A 115 15.06 9.49 -0.85
C GLU A 115 15.74 8.27 -0.23
N ALA A 116 16.42 7.48 -1.06
CA ALA A 116 17.25 6.37 -0.60
C ALA A 116 18.60 6.90 -0.08
N LEU A 117 19.01 6.54 1.15
CA LEU A 117 20.33 6.92 1.70
C LEU A 117 21.40 5.84 1.46
N GLU A 118 21.05 4.82 0.68
CA GLU A 118 21.94 3.77 0.18
C GLU A 118 21.45 3.22 -1.16
N ARG A 119 22.27 2.42 -1.84
CA ARG A 119 21.85 1.75 -3.08
C ARG A 119 20.85 0.64 -2.75
N LEU A 120 19.71 0.64 -3.43
CA LEU A 120 18.66 -0.35 -3.27
C LEU A 120 18.56 -1.22 -4.52
N PRO A 121 18.79 -2.54 -4.42
CA PRO A 121 18.64 -3.42 -5.57
C PRO A 121 17.17 -3.62 -5.94
N CYS A 122 16.90 -3.93 -7.20
CA CYS A 122 15.59 -4.33 -7.68
C CYS A 122 14.97 -5.43 -6.79
N GLY A 123 13.68 -5.31 -6.50
CA GLY A 123 12.90 -6.21 -5.65
C GLY A 123 13.12 -6.01 -4.14
N ARG A 124 14.01 -5.12 -3.68
CA ARG A 124 14.21 -4.85 -2.25
C ARG A 124 12.93 -4.27 -1.64
N PHE A 125 12.51 -4.77 -0.48
CA PHE A 125 11.48 -4.15 0.36
C PHE A 125 12.01 -2.86 1.02
N LEU A 126 11.21 -1.79 1.02
CA LEU A 126 11.56 -0.51 1.62
C LEU A 126 10.76 -0.23 2.88
N CYS A 127 9.44 -0.05 2.72
CA CYS A 127 8.51 0.27 3.79
C CYS A 127 7.08 -0.08 3.35
N GLU A 128 6.13 0.07 4.26
CA GLU A 128 4.72 0.06 3.91
C GLU A 128 4.18 1.46 3.65
N TYR A 129 3.00 1.52 3.05
CA TYR A 129 2.07 2.63 3.15
C TYR A 129 1.08 2.31 4.26
N ALA A 130 1.38 2.74 5.48
CA ALA A 130 0.63 2.37 6.68
C ALA A 130 0.04 3.59 7.40
N GLY A 131 -1.16 3.40 7.94
CA GLY A 131 -1.90 4.41 8.69
C GLY A 131 -3.20 3.86 9.26
N GLU A 132 -4.21 4.71 9.41
CA GLU A 132 -5.54 4.28 9.83
C GLU A 132 -6.20 3.45 8.73
N VAL A 133 -6.68 2.26 9.08
CA VAL A 133 -7.61 1.52 8.23
C VAL A 133 -9.02 1.99 8.57
N ILE A 134 -9.68 2.65 7.62
CA ILE A 134 -10.97 3.32 7.83
C ILE A 134 -12.09 2.67 7.03
N GLY A 135 -13.33 2.87 7.48
CA GLY A 135 -14.53 2.46 6.76
C GLY A 135 -14.77 3.29 5.50
N SER A 136 -15.56 2.75 4.56
CA SER A 136 -15.90 3.44 3.30
C SER A 136 -16.62 4.77 3.53
N HIS A 137 -17.52 4.83 4.51
CA HIS A 137 -18.22 6.07 4.87
C HIS A 137 -17.26 7.14 5.41
N GLU A 138 -16.30 6.74 6.26
CA GLU A 138 -15.28 7.63 6.80
C GLU A 138 -14.33 8.13 5.71
N ALA A 139 -13.87 7.24 4.82
CA ALA A 139 -13.05 7.63 3.67
C ALA A 139 -13.76 8.66 2.77
N ARG A 140 -15.06 8.45 2.52
CA ARG A 140 -15.90 9.39 1.77
C ARG A 140 -16.00 10.74 2.48
N HIS A 141 -16.30 10.72 3.78
CA HIS A 141 -16.41 11.92 4.60
C HIS A 141 -15.10 12.72 4.57
N ARG A 142 -13.96 12.09 4.88
CA ARG A 142 -12.64 12.75 4.83
C ARG A 142 -12.32 13.34 3.47
N GLN A 143 -12.66 12.65 2.39
CA GLN A 143 -12.41 13.16 1.04
C GLN A 143 -13.31 14.34 0.66
N LEU A 144 -14.58 14.34 1.07
CA LEU A 144 -15.49 15.48 0.85
C LEU A 144 -15.10 16.72 1.66
N SER A 145 -14.46 16.52 2.81
CA SER A 145 -13.97 17.61 3.66
C SER A 145 -12.65 18.22 3.20
N GLN A 146 -11.99 17.67 2.17
CA GLN A 146 -10.72 18.20 1.64
C GLN A 146 -10.93 19.52 0.87
N THR A 147 -10.10 20.50 1.17
CA THR A 147 -9.95 21.72 0.38
C THR A 147 -8.97 21.49 -0.79
N PRO A 148 -8.95 22.36 -1.81
CA PRO A 148 -7.99 22.25 -2.92
C PRO A 148 -6.50 22.31 -2.50
N LEU A 149 -6.22 22.81 -1.30
CA LEU A 149 -4.87 22.91 -0.75
C LEU A 149 -4.46 21.65 0.03
N ASP A 150 -5.41 20.77 0.34
CA ASP A 150 -5.15 19.58 1.14
C ASP A 150 -4.56 18.46 0.29
N MET A 151 -3.58 17.78 0.87
CA MET A 151 -3.01 16.57 0.30
C MET A 151 -3.93 15.39 0.56
N ASN A 152 -4.32 14.67 -0.49
CA ASN A 152 -5.09 13.44 -0.34
C ASN A 152 -4.14 12.25 -0.11
N TYR A 153 -4.21 11.64 1.07
CA TYR A 153 -3.41 10.48 1.46
C TYR A 153 -4.17 9.15 1.39
N ILE A 154 -5.49 9.17 1.20
CA ILE A 154 -6.30 7.95 1.21
C ILE A 154 -5.91 7.08 0.01
N ILE A 155 -5.55 5.83 0.28
CA ILE A 155 -5.42 4.77 -0.72
C ILE A 155 -6.57 3.80 -0.56
N ALA A 156 -7.29 3.54 -1.66
CA ALA A 156 -8.23 2.43 -1.74
C ALA A 156 -7.61 1.22 -2.44
N VAL A 157 -7.84 0.07 -1.84
CA VAL A 157 -7.42 -1.24 -2.32
C VAL A 157 -8.69 -2.01 -2.64
N LEU A 158 -8.86 -2.36 -3.90
CA LEU A 158 -9.97 -3.14 -4.41
C LEU A 158 -9.47 -4.55 -4.71
N GLU A 159 -9.97 -5.52 -3.95
CA GLU A 159 -9.56 -6.92 -4.07
C GLU A 159 -10.71 -7.79 -4.56
N ASN A 160 -10.56 -8.33 -5.76
CA ASN A 160 -11.52 -9.24 -6.37
C ASN A 160 -11.32 -10.66 -5.79
N SER A 161 -12.32 -11.14 -5.05
CA SER A 161 -12.39 -12.51 -4.53
C SER A 161 -13.36 -13.38 -5.34
N ARG A 162 -13.39 -14.71 -5.11
CA ARG A 162 -14.34 -15.61 -5.79
C ARG A 162 -15.79 -15.15 -5.58
N GLY A 163 -16.56 -15.08 -6.67
CA GLY A 163 -18.02 -14.85 -6.66
C GLY A 163 -18.45 -13.38 -6.84
N ASP A 164 -17.71 -12.59 -7.64
CA ASP A 164 -17.96 -11.15 -7.89
C ASP A 164 -17.97 -10.27 -6.64
N ARG A 165 -17.40 -10.75 -5.53
CA ARG A 165 -17.25 -9.98 -4.30
C ARG A 165 -15.94 -9.21 -4.33
N VAL A 166 -16.06 -7.88 -4.40
CA VAL A 166 -14.94 -6.94 -4.26
C VAL A 166 -14.81 -6.55 -2.79
N THR A 167 -13.67 -6.85 -2.18
CA THR A 167 -13.31 -6.30 -0.87
C THR A 167 -12.66 -4.94 -1.06
N GLN A 168 -13.06 -3.96 -0.25
CA GLN A 168 -12.46 -2.63 -0.28
C GLN A 168 -11.75 -2.36 1.03
N THR A 169 -10.50 -1.89 0.97
CA THR A 169 -9.75 -1.45 2.14
C THR A 169 -9.25 -0.03 1.90
N PHE A 170 -9.45 0.85 2.88
CA PHE A 170 -9.02 2.24 2.83
C PHE A 170 -7.94 2.46 3.87
N VAL A 171 -6.77 2.94 3.44
CA VAL A 171 -5.66 3.29 4.33
C VAL A 171 -5.44 4.79 4.24
N ASP A 172 -5.51 5.48 5.39
CA ASP A 172 -5.32 6.92 5.49
C ASP A 172 -4.20 7.26 6.49
N PRO A 173 -3.00 7.63 6.00
CA PRO A 173 -1.90 8.05 6.85
C PRO A 173 -1.86 9.57 7.09
N MET A 174 -2.97 10.30 6.92
CA MET A 174 -2.99 11.76 7.08
C MET A 174 -2.54 12.19 8.47
N ILE A 175 -3.13 11.63 9.53
CA ILE A 175 -2.87 11.98 10.95
C ILE A 175 -2.04 10.90 11.64
N VAL A 176 -2.35 9.62 11.42
CA VAL A 176 -1.62 8.47 11.99
C VAL A 176 -1.02 7.68 10.84
N GLY A 177 0.30 7.62 10.72
CA GLY A 177 0.92 6.91 9.59
C GLY A 177 2.43 6.86 9.62
N ASN A 178 3.01 6.22 8.61
CA ASN A 178 4.44 5.95 8.54
C ASN A 178 5.17 6.82 7.49
N VAL A 179 6.44 6.50 7.21
CA VAL A 179 7.26 7.20 6.21
C VAL A 179 6.68 7.14 4.79
N GLY A 180 5.88 6.10 4.48
CA GLY A 180 5.25 5.90 3.19
C GLY A 180 4.34 7.04 2.75
N ARG A 181 3.77 7.81 3.69
CA ARG A 181 2.91 8.97 3.40
C ARG A 181 3.63 10.08 2.64
N PHE A 182 4.95 10.18 2.78
CA PHE A 182 5.78 11.22 2.15
C PHE A 182 6.30 10.82 0.76
N ILE A 183 6.01 9.60 0.30
CA ILE A 183 6.51 9.12 -0.99
C ILE A 183 5.63 9.72 -2.09
N ASN A 184 6.27 10.46 -3.00
CA ASN A 184 5.59 11.19 -4.06
C ASN A 184 5.15 10.30 -5.22
N HIS A 185 4.28 10.87 -6.05
CA HIS A 185 3.90 10.29 -7.33
C HIS A 185 4.97 10.50 -8.41
N SER A 186 5.08 9.52 -9.32
CA SER A 186 5.74 9.66 -10.62
C SER A 186 5.03 8.82 -11.67
N CYS A 187 4.95 9.30 -12.91
CA CYS A 187 4.50 8.51 -14.08
C CYS A 187 5.53 7.45 -14.49
N GLN A 188 6.77 7.57 -14.03
CA GLN A 188 7.84 6.58 -14.21
C GLN A 188 8.40 6.21 -12.83
N PRO A 189 7.62 5.52 -12.00
CA PRO A 189 8.00 5.26 -10.62
C PRO A 189 9.16 4.27 -10.54
N ASN A 190 9.94 4.39 -9.47
CA ASN A 190 10.97 3.41 -9.10
C ASN A 190 10.50 2.43 -8.00
N LEU A 191 9.28 2.61 -7.49
CA LEU A 191 8.64 1.69 -6.56
C LEU A 191 7.43 0.98 -7.18
N LEU A 192 7.15 -0.22 -6.67
CA LEU A 192 5.95 -1.00 -6.90
C LEU A 192 5.26 -1.23 -5.56
N MET A 193 3.97 -0.88 -5.47
CA MET A 193 3.13 -1.24 -4.33
C MET A 193 2.57 -2.65 -4.53
N VAL A 194 2.55 -3.45 -3.47
CA VAL A 194 2.04 -4.82 -3.46
C VAL A 194 1.16 -5.03 -2.23
N SER A 195 -0.03 -5.62 -2.41
CA SER A 195 -0.89 -6.07 -1.31
C SER A 195 -0.37 -7.38 -0.71
N ILE A 196 0.00 -7.35 0.57
CA ILE A 196 0.58 -8.48 1.29
C ILE A 196 -0.26 -8.79 2.52
N ARG A 197 -0.76 -10.03 2.61
CA ARG A 197 -1.41 -10.57 3.80
C ARG A 197 -0.40 -11.32 4.64
N VAL A 198 -0.38 -10.99 5.92
CA VAL A 198 0.51 -11.62 6.89
C VAL A 198 -0.31 -12.50 7.81
N HIS A 199 -0.94 -11.88 8.80
CA HIS A 199 -1.74 -12.53 9.83
C HIS A 199 -3.20 -12.08 9.80
N SER A 200 -3.49 -10.96 9.12
CA SER A 200 -4.84 -10.40 8.98
C SER A 200 -5.39 -10.55 7.57
N LEU A 201 -6.72 -10.60 7.43
CA LEU A 201 -7.43 -10.44 6.17
C LEU A 201 -7.24 -9.04 5.58
N LEU A 202 -6.92 -8.05 6.42
CA LEU A 202 -6.54 -6.71 5.98
C LEU A 202 -5.13 -6.74 5.36
N PRO A 203 -4.97 -6.26 4.12
CA PRO A 203 -3.68 -6.24 3.46
C PRO A 203 -2.75 -5.16 4.03
N ARG A 204 -1.45 -5.46 4.05
CA ARG A 204 -0.35 -4.50 4.20
C ARG A 204 0.06 -4.01 2.82
N LEU A 205 0.22 -2.70 2.65
CA LEU A 205 0.59 -2.09 1.37
C LEU A 205 2.10 -1.90 1.33
N ALA A 206 2.81 -2.94 0.90
CA ALA A 206 4.26 -2.96 0.89
C ALA A 206 4.83 -2.34 -0.39
N LEU A 207 5.86 -1.52 -0.24
CA LEU A 207 6.58 -0.88 -1.35
C LEU A 207 7.93 -1.56 -1.58
N PHE A 208 8.15 -1.96 -2.82
CA PHE A 208 9.37 -2.63 -3.29
C PHE A 208 10.03 -1.81 -4.40
N ALA A 209 11.35 -1.86 -4.50
CA ALA A 209 12.07 -1.30 -5.63
C ALA A 209 11.70 -2.07 -6.91
N ASN A 210 11.23 -1.38 -7.95
CA ASN A 210 10.91 -2.01 -9.25
C ASN A 210 12.09 -2.04 -10.24
N ARG A 211 13.20 -1.43 -9.85
CA ARG A 211 14.49 -1.35 -10.54
C ARG A 211 15.59 -1.08 -9.52
N ASP A 212 16.85 -1.14 -9.92
CA ASP A 212 17.95 -0.65 -9.08
C ASP A 212 17.82 0.86 -8.84
N ILE A 213 17.96 1.29 -7.59
CA ILE A 213 17.86 2.68 -7.15
C ILE A 213 19.19 3.10 -6.53
N GLU A 214 19.79 4.15 -7.11
CA GLU A 214 21.02 4.72 -6.58
C GLU A 214 20.77 5.54 -5.30
N ARG A 215 21.84 5.70 -4.51
CA ARG A 215 21.81 6.57 -3.33
C ARG A 215 21.43 8.00 -3.72
N TYR A 216 20.66 8.66 -2.85
CA TYR A 216 20.09 10.01 -2.97
C TYR A 216 19.10 10.17 -4.14
N LYS A 217 18.54 9.08 -4.64
CA LYS A 217 17.39 9.14 -5.56
C LYS A 217 16.10 9.24 -4.79
N GLU A 218 15.24 10.16 -5.23
CA GLU A 218 13.86 10.26 -4.77
C GLU A 218 13.10 8.96 -5.07
N LEU A 219 12.33 8.51 -4.10
CA LEU A 219 11.47 7.34 -4.16
C LEU A 219 10.06 7.77 -4.55
N THR A 220 9.47 7.09 -5.53
CA THR A 220 8.16 7.42 -6.08
C THR A 220 7.39 6.18 -6.49
N PHE A 221 6.06 6.22 -6.35
CA PHE A 221 5.15 5.19 -6.84
C PHE A 221 4.02 5.79 -7.70
N ASP A 222 3.35 4.95 -8.48
CA ASP A 222 2.18 5.38 -9.24
C ASP A 222 0.94 5.45 -8.33
N TYR A 223 0.32 6.62 -8.21
CA TYR A 223 -0.88 6.81 -7.41
C TYR A 223 -2.11 6.19 -8.07
N ALA A 224 -2.11 6.02 -9.40
CA ALA A 224 -3.22 5.47 -10.17
C ALA A 224 -3.22 3.93 -10.24
N GLY A 225 -2.24 3.26 -9.61
CA GLY A 225 -2.21 1.81 -9.51
C GLY A 225 -1.85 1.06 -10.80
N GLY A 226 -1.21 1.71 -11.78
CA GLY A 226 -0.56 1.05 -12.90
C GLY A 226 -1.48 0.24 -13.82
N GLN A 227 -2.30 0.91 -14.64
CA GLN A 227 -2.95 0.31 -15.82
C GLN A 227 -2.56 1.11 -17.06
N ASN A 228 -1.35 0.86 -17.59
CA ASN A 228 -0.97 1.32 -18.92
C ASN A 228 -0.84 0.12 -19.84
N GLY A 229 -1.79 -0.03 -20.79
CA GLY A 229 -1.54 -0.76 -22.03
C GLY A 229 -2.53 -1.84 -22.45
N ASN A 230 -3.85 -1.67 -22.33
CA ASN A 230 -4.73 -2.07 -23.43
C ASN A 230 -6.09 -1.37 -23.38
N THR A 231 -6.57 -1.01 -24.55
CA THR A 231 -7.70 -0.13 -24.86
C THR A 231 -9.04 -0.66 -24.34
N ASN A 232 -9.44 -0.14 -23.17
CA ASN A 232 -10.79 0.27 -22.80
C ASN A 232 -10.65 0.75 -21.35
N ALA A 233 -9.98 1.89 -21.19
CA ALA A 233 -10.29 2.73 -20.03
C ALA A 233 -11.82 2.82 -20.03
N LEU A 234 -12.45 2.29 -18.98
CA LEU A 234 -13.80 2.69 -18.61
C LEU A 234 -13.74 4.21 -18.55
N LYS A 235 -14.02 4.85 -19.68
CA LYS A 235 -14.44 6.22 -19.75
C LYS A 235 -15.64 6.22 -18.82
N TRP A 236 -15.45 6.78 -17.65
CA TRP A 236 -16.57 7.15 -16.82
C TRP A 236 -17.30 8.22 -17.61
N ASP A 237 -18.29 7.80 -18.39
CA ASP A 237 -19.03 8.67 -19.26
C ASP A 237 -19.55 9.85 -18.44
N LYS A 238 -19.36 11.05 -19.00
CA LYS A 238 -19.95 12.27 -18.46
C LYS A 238 -21.42 11.98 -18.18
N ALA A 239 -21.85 12.22 -16.94
CA ALA A 239 -23.24 12.06 -16.54
C ALA A 239 -24.16 12.72 -17.59
N PRO A 240 -25.15 12.00 -18.16
CA PRO A 240 -26.18 12.64 -18.93
C PRO A 240 -26.97 13.53 -17.97
N THR A 241 -27.19 14.78 -18.35
CA THR A 241 -28.18 15.65 -17.71
C THR A 241 -29.54 14.98 -17.79
N GLY A 242 -29.97 14.35 -16.69
CA GLY A 242 -31.25 13.65 -16.60
C GLY A 242 -31.55 13.24 -15.17
N THR A 243 -32.63 13.78 -14.64
CA THR A 243 -33.19 13.53 -13.30
C THR A 243 -33.65 12.08 -13.17
N HIS A 244 -33.00 11.27 -12.33
CA HIS A 244 -33.57 10.00 -11.85
C HIS A 244 -33.19 9.74 -10.38
N THR A 245 -34.21 9.46 -9.59
CA THR A 245 -34.22 9.09 -8.18
C THR A 245 -33.99 7.58 -8.01
N GLY A 246 -32.92 7.16 -7.33
CA GLY A 246 -32.57 5.76 -7.00
C GLY A 246 -31.14 5.62 -6.44
N PRO A 247 -30.76 4.53 -5.73
CA PRO A 247 -29.64 4.48 -4.77
C PRO A 247 -28.24 4.34 -5.41
N ASP A 248 -27.98 5.05 -6.51
CA ASP A 248 -26.69 5.09 -7.22
C ASP A 248 -25.85 6.34 -6.87
N ALA A 249 -26.10 6.95 -5.71
CA ALA A 249 -25.47 8.19 -5.25
C ALA A 249 -24.08 8.03 -4.57
N ASP A 250 -23.42 6.87 -4.73
CA ASP A 250 -22.39 6.41 -3.78
C ASP A 250 -20.93 6.37 -4.24
N LYS A 251 -20.59 6.90 -5.42
CA LYS A 251 -19.20 6.82 -5.91
C LYS A 251 -18.56 8.19 -6.01
N ILE A 252 -17.81 8.56 -4.96
CA ILE A 252 -16.84 9.65 -5.05
C ILE A 252 -15.57 9.09 -5.69
N PRO A 253 -15.05 9.71 -6.77
CA PRO A 253 -13.83 9.25 -7.41
C PRO A 253 -12.64 9.43 -6.47
N LEU A 254 -12.06 8.33 -6.02
CA LEU A 254 -10.83 8.33 -5.25
C LEU A 254 -9.65 8.60 -6.19
N ARG A 255 -8.74 9.49 -5.78
CA ARG A 255 -7.57 9.84 -6.59
C ARG A 255 -6.50 8.74 -6.61
N LYS A 256 -6.57 7.76 -5.69
CA LYS A 256 -5.62 6.65 -5.57
C LYS A 256 -6.34 5.32 -5.34
N VAL A 257 -6.40 4.47 -6.37
CA VAL A 257 -7.11 3.18 -6.32
C VAL A 257 -6.24 2.09 -6.93
N PHE A 258 -5.99 1.03 -6.16
CA PHE A 258 -5.22 -0.15 -6.59
C PHE A 258 -6.15 -1.35 -6.70
N HIS A 259 -6.02 -2.11 -7.79
CA HIS A 259 -6.85 -3.27 -8.06
C HIS A 259 -6.04 -4.56 -7.98
N TRP A 260 -6.40 -5.46 -7.08
CA TRP A 260 -5.77 -6.75 -6.88
C TRP A 260 -6.81 -7.87 -6.99
N GLY A 261 -6.38 -9.11 -7.25
CA GLY A 261 -7.29 -10.20 -7.56
C GLY A 261 -6.77 -11.55 -7.09
N PHE A 262 -7.66 -12.36 -6.53
CA PHE A 262 -7.31 -13.72 -6.11
C PHE A 262 -8.44 -14.73 -6.09
N LYS A 263 -8.08 -15.96 -6.45
CA LYS A 263 -8.93 -17.14 -6.29
C LYS A 263 -8.48 -17.91 -5.06
N LEU A 264 -9.10 -17.67 -3.90
CA LEU A 264 -9.00 -18.63 -2.79
C LEU A 264 -9.73 -19.90 -3.24
N HIS A 265 -8.98 -20.96 -3.54
CA HIS A 265 -9.55 -22.29 -3.63
C HIS A 265 -9.71 -22.81 -2.20
N ASN A 266 -10.95 -22.99 -1.76
CA ASN A 266 -11.20 -23.79 -0.57
C ASN A 266 -10.70 -25.21 -0.85
N SER A 267 -9.83 -25.68 0.03
CA SER A 267 -9.46 -27.09 0.17
C SER A 267 -10.57 -27.79 0.94
#